data_AF-A0A4D9D2N8-F1
#
_entry.id   AF-A0A4D9D2N8-F1
#
_cell.length_a   1.000
_cell.length_b   1.000
_cell.length_c   1.000
_cell.angle_alpha   90.00
_cell.angle_beta   90.00
_cell.angle_gamma   90.00
#
_symmetry.space_group_name_H-M   'P 1'
#
loop_
_entity.id
_entity.type
_entity.pdbx_description
1 polymer ?
#
loop_
_entity_poly.entity_id
_entity_poly.type
_entity_poly.pdbx_seq_one_letter_code
_entity_poly.pdbx_strand_id
1 'polypeptide(L)'
;MRERLYFLALHALYDPCTPDYTLAARYWEEVLWRNPRDLLAVRSAHDAYIILGDTEGMKASLARVLSRWDAREEAEKEGGKGWEGGVEVGEKEEDGRDDARKRLERKTGSGSEVEGEEDRDLRKVRSMWAFALEEAGDLHRSAEVARSVLEEDPMDDIALHALIHTYEMVAARREGREAFREEVMPPSLFAHHIAWHRAVMALGWEEGGMEEGWETVVWRVLDDVLLMDEGRRAPATPLAMADASSLLWRMMLVSEGGGEDGEREDRVMKRLHALRKWYQEGGYEDMHSTSFNDVHMLMCLARVDLTAAHRALASMRRLAASAGEGRALSRRGRGCSQRLHRQLRNWLVCQFVRLPFPPPLSSWLQRGWCAEDECDGRESFSVTASSDFPSSLPTPQSTNAKVLATVGLDVGAALVKFVEGDYAETVRLLSASAAHWHLVGGSHAQRDVLALTLITACLRNGTDLARARRLLAERAMEKDPENEEGTWTLLRQLEGQGRREGGDWEKKGGWEERAYIRHLDTAEI
;
A
#
# COMPACT_ATOMS: atom_id res chain seq x y z
N MET A 1 -15.84 -8.61 27.34
CA MET A 1 -15.39 -9.70 26.43
C MET A 1 -14.67 -9.10 25.21
N ARG A 2 -15.25 -8.09 24.55
CA ARG A 2 -14.62 -7.28 23.50
C ARG A 2 -13.22 -6.78 23.88
N GLU A 3 -13.09 -6.10 25.01
CA GLU A 3 -11.85 -5.49 25.51
C GLU A 3 -10.76 -6.55 25.75
N ARG A 4 -11.16 -7.75 26.18
CA ARG A 4 -10.26 -8.88 26.37
C ARG A 4 -9.70 -9.38 25.03
N LEU A 5 -10.52 -9.44 23.99
CA LEU A 5 -10.06 -9.81 22.65
C LEU A 5 -9.11 -8.75 22.07
N TYR A 6 -9.40 -7.46 22.29
CA TYR A 6 -8.45 -6.39 21.95
C TYR A 6 -7.12 -6.54 22.67
N PHE A 7 -7.14 -6.80 23.98
CA PHE A 7 -5.90 -7.03 24.72
C PHE A 7 -5.10 -8.21 24.16
N LEU A 8 -5.76 -9.31 23.80
CA LEU A 8 -5.11 -10.47 23.17
C LEU A 8 -4.57 -10.16 21.78
N ALA A 9 -5.31 -9.39 20.97
CA ALA A 9 -4.86 -8.94 19.65
C ALA A 9 -3.61 -8.06 19.75
N LEU A 10 -3.63 -7.08 20.66
CA LEU A 10 -2.48 -6.21 20.91
C LEU A 10 -1.31 -7.02 21.49
N HIS A 11 -1.54 -8.00 22.36
CA HIS A 11 -0.48 -8.88 22.85
C HIS A 11 0.21 -9.66 21.73
N ALA A 12 -0.57 -10.23 20.79
CA ALA A 12 -0.03 -10.92 19.62
C ALA A 12 0.75 -9.99 18.69
N LEU A 13 0.25 -8.76 18.51
CA LEU A 13 0.87 -7.75 17.65
C LEU A 13 2.15 -7.15 18.24
N TYR A 14 2.18 -6.91 19.54
CA TYR A 14 3.27 -6.20 20.24
C TYR A 14 4.23 -7.11 20.99
N ASP A 15 4.18 -8.43 20.75
CA ASP A 15 5.23 -9.31 21.25
C ASP A 15 6.59 -8.82 20.72
N PRO A 16 7.52 -8.38 21.60
CA PRO A 16 8.74 -7.71 21.16
C PRO A 16 9.71 -8.60 20.38
N CYS A 17 9.48 -9.91 20.40
CA CYS A 17 10.35 -10.92 19.80
C CYS A 17 9.72 -11.54 18.55
N THR A 18 8.39 -11.68 18.52
CA THR A 18 7.65 -12.50 17.55
C THR A 18 6.25 -11.95 17.28
N PRO A 19 6.10 -10.79 16.59
CA PRO A 19 4.78 -10.28 16.24
C PRO A 19 4.02 -11.27 15.36
N ASP A 20 2.77 -11.52 15.73
CA ASP A 20 1.87 -12.49 15.07
C ASP A 20 0.62 -11.78 14.54
N TYR A 21 0.74 -11.23 13.32
CA TYR A 21 -0.37 -10.54 12.64
C TYR A 21 -1.53 -11.48 12.34
N THR A 22 -1.25 -12.76 12.07
CA THR A 22 -2.29 -13.78 11.82
C THR A 22 -3.14 -13.98 13.07
N LEU A 23 -2.50 -14.12 14.23
CA LEU A 23 -3.19 -14.29 15.50
C LEU A 23 -3.94 -13.02 15.92
N ALA A 24 -3.35 -11.83 15.68
CA ALA A 24 -4.02 -10.56 15.94
C ALA A 24 -5.29 -10.39 15.09
N ALA A 25 -5.20 -10.65 13.78
CA ALA A 25 -6.35 -10.64 12.85
C ALA A 25 -7.48 -11.54 13.35
N ARG A 26 -7.17 -12.79 13.76
CA ARG A 26 -8.16 -13.71 14.32
C ARG A 26 -8.91 -13.17 15.53
N TYR A 27 -8.23 -12.46 16.43
CA TYR A 27 -8.89 -11.88 17.60
C TYR A 27 -9.80 -10.70 17.23
N TRP A 28 -9.43 -9.87 16.24
CA TRP A 28 -10.32 -8.82 15.74
C TRP A 28 -11.51 -9.39 14.96
N GLU A 29 -11.31 -10.44 14.17
CA GLU A 29 -12.39 -11.19 13.52
C GLU A 29 -13.40 -11.75 14.53
N GLU A 30 -12.90 -12.24 15.66
CA GLU A 30 -13.73 -12.74 16.76
C GLU A 30 -14.52 -11.62 17.47
N VAL A 31 -13.99 -10.39 17.47
CA VAL A 31 -14.75 -9.18 17.86
C VAL A 31 -15.84 -8.91 16.81
N LEU A 32 -15.49 -8.87 15.53
CA LEU A 32 -16.42 -8.58 14.43
C LEU A 32 -17.55 -9.60 14.29
N TRP A 33 -17.31 -10.86 14.61
CA TRP A 33 -18.33 -11.89 14.65
C TRP A 33 -19.44 -11.57 15.66
N ARG A 34 -19.08 -10.95 16.80
CA ARG A 34 -20.01 -10.57 17.86
C ARG A 34 -20.57 -9.16 17.68
N ASN A 35 -19.73 -8.25 17.19
CA ASN A 35 -20.06 -6.85 16.98
C ASN A 35 -19.58 -6.42 15.59
N PRO A 36 -20.38 -6.67 14.53
CA PRO A 36 -19.98 -6.35 13.16
C PRO A 36 -19.91 -4.84 12.89
N ARG A 37 -20.35 -3.98 13.83
CA ARG A 37 -20.28 -2.51 13.72
C ARG A 37 -19.13 -1.89 14.50
N ASP A 38 -18.24 -2.71 15.04
CA ASP A 38 -17.07 -2.22 15.74
C ASP A 38 -16.04 -1.68 14.73
N LEU A 39 -16.16 -0.40 14.38
CA LEU A 39 -15.31 0.23 13.36
C LEU A 39 -13.82 0.06 13.67
N LEU A 40 -13.44 0.12 14.95
CA LEU A 40 -12.06 -0.10 15.36
C LEU A 40 -11.60 -1.53 15.02
N ALA A 41 -12.45 -2.54 15.23
CA ALA A 41 -12.11 -3.92 14.88
C ALA A 41 -12.08 -4.13 13.36
N VAL A 42 -12.99 -3.48 12.61
CA VAL A 42 -12.99 -3.50 11.14
C VAL A 42 -11.65 -2.97 10.64
N ARG A 43 -11.26 -1.79 11.11
CA ARG A 43 -9.99 -1.16 10.73
C ARG A 43 -8.79 -2.01 11.14
N SER A 44 -8.75 -2.51 12.38
CA SER A 44 -7.63 -3.33 12.84
C SER A 44 -7.48 -4.63 12.07
N ALA A 45 -8.58 -5.32 11.75
CA ALA A 45 -8.54 -6.54 10.94
C ALA A 45 -8.08 -6.24 9.51
N HIS A 46 -8.64 -5.20 8.88
CA HIS A 46 -8.25 -4.73 7.55
C HIS A 46 -6.74 -4.46 7.46
N ASP A 47 -6.18 -3.67 8.38
CA ASP A 47 -4.75 -3.34 8.36
C ASP A 47 -3.87 -4.59 8.60
N ALA A 48 -4.34 -5.54 9.41
CA ALA A 48 -3.63 -6.81 9.61
C ALA A 48 -3.59 -7.65 8.33
N TYR A 49 -4.69 -7.71 7.57
CA TYR A 49 -4.73 -8.43 6.30
C TYR A 49 -3.82 -7.81 5.23
N ILE A 50 -3.71 -6.48 5.17
CA ILE A 50 -2.76 -5.79 4.29
C ILE A 50 -1.33 -6.23 4.59
N ILE A 51 -0.95 -6.28 5.87
CA ILE A 51 0.39 -6.73 6.29
C ILE A 51 0.63 -8.19 5.94
N LEU A 52 -0.41 -9.03 6.05
CA LEU A 52 -0.37 -10.46 5.74
C LEU A 52 -0.35 -10.74 4.23
N GLY A 53 -0.75 -9.78 3.39
CA GLY A 53 -1.00 -10.00 1.97
C GLY A 53 -2.21 -10.91 1.71
N ASP A 54 -3.13 -11.04 2.67
CA ASP A 54 -4.31 -11.90 2.59
C ASP A 54 -5.52 -11.10 2.06
N THR A 55 -5.52 -10.91 0.75
CA THR A 55 -6.53 -10.10 0.04
C THR A 55 -7.91 -10.73 0.09
N GLU A 56 -7.99 -12.06 0.00
CA GLU A 56 -9.24 -12.81 0.10
C GLU A 56 -9.84 -12.72 1.51
N GLY A 57 -9.02 -12.88 2.55
CA GLY A 57 -9.45 -12.69 3.95
C GLY A 57 -9.97 -11.28 4.20
N MET A 58 -9.26 -10.26 3.70
CA MET A 58 -9.67 -8.86 3.78
C MET A 58 -11.04 -8.62 3.13
N LYS A 59 -11.21 -9.07 1.87
CA LYS A 59 -12.46 -8.92 1.11
C LYS A 59 -13.61 -9.67 1.78
N ALA A 60 -13.38 -10.92 2.22
CA ALA A 60 -14.40 -11.71 2.90
C ALA A 60 -14.86 -11.08 4.22
N SER A 61 -13.92 -10.51 5.00
CA SER A 61 -14.24 -9.85 6.26
C SER A 61 -15.13 -8.61 6.05
N LEU A 62 -14.73 -7.73 5.12
CA LEU A 62 -15.47 -6.50 4.84
C LEU A 62 -16.83 -6.76 4.18
N ALA A 63 -16.92 -7.70 3.23
CA ALA A 63 -18.19 -8.06 2.61
C ALA A 63 -19.22 -8.54 3.65
N ARG A 64 -18.76 -9.35 4.62
CA ARG A 64 -19.60 -9.82 5.73
C ARG A 64 -20.01 -8.67 6.64
N VAL A 65 -19.10 -7.76 6.97
CA VAL A 65 -19.38 -6.59 7.80
C VAL A 65 -20.40 -5.68 7.11
N LEU A 66 -20.17 -5.27 5.87
CA LEU A 66 -21.05 -4.37 5.10
C LEU A 66 -22.50 -4.84 5.06
N SER A 67 -22.73 -6.15 4.83
CA SER A 67 -24.09 -6.72 4.81
C SER A 67 -24.90 -6.46 6.10
N ARG A 68 -24.23 -6.27 7.24
CA ARG A 68 -24.85 -5.98 8.54
C ARG A 68 -25.10 -4.49 8.79
N TRP A 69 -24.47 -3.63 8.00
CA TRP A 69 -24.69 -2.20 8.00
C TRP A 69 -25.85 -1.85 7.05
N ASP A 70 -25.84 -2.37 5.82
CA ASP A 70 -26.87 -2.12 4.80
C ASP A 70 -28.26 -2.59 5.25
N ALA A 71 -28.37 -3.80 5.82
CA ALA A 71 -29.65 -4.36 6.29
C ALA A 71 -30.35 -3.51 7.37
N ARG A 72 -29.61 -2.61 8.04
CA ARG A 72 -30.17 -1.72 9.05
C ARG A 72 -30.58 -0.38 8.47
N GLU A 73 -29.83 0.17 7.50
CA GLU A 73 -30.36 1.30 6.73
C GLU A 73 -31.71 0.94 6.12
N GLU A 74 -31.84 -0.27 5.57
CA GLU A 74 -33.12 -0.78 5.05
C GLU A 74 -34.18 -0.88 6.16
N ALA A 75 -33.85 -1.48 7.31
CA ALA A 75 -34.77 -1.58 8.44
C ALA A 75 -35.17 -0.21 9.05
N GLU A 76 -34.29 0.79 9.03
CA GLU A 76 -34.57 2.15 9.49
C GLU A 76 -35.42 2.93 8.47
N LYS A 77 -35.15 2.75 7.17
CA LYS A 77 -35.99 3.27 6.08
C LYS A 77 -37.40 2.66 6.10
N GLU A 78 -37.51 1.39 6.50
CA GLU A 78 -38.80 0.68 6.67
C GLU A 78 -39.50 1.05 7.98
N GLY A 79 -38.77 1.13 9.10
CA GLY A 79 -39.29 1.48 10.43
C GLY A 79 -39.70 2.95 10.57
N GLY A 80 -39.19 3.84 9.71
CA GLY A 80 -39.63 5.23 9.57
C GLY A 80 -40.96 5.40 8.83
N LYS A 81 -41.46 4.36 8.15
CA LYS A 81 -42.82 4.33 7.60
C LYS A 81 -43.76 3.75 8.65
N GLY A 82 -44.22 4.60 9.54
CA GLY A 82 -45.37 4.29 10.40
C GLY A 82 -46.51 3.73 9.55
N TRP A 83 -47.03 2.58 9.97
CA TRP A 83 -48.24 1.98 9.42
C TRP A 83 -49.41 2.95 9.57
N GLU A 84 -49.68 3.74 8.54
CA GLU A 84 -50.96 4.44 8.38
C GLU A 84 -51.83 3.60 7.44
N GLY A 85 -52.74 2.83 8.05
CA GLY A 85 -53.89 2.30 7.35
C GLY A 85 -54.77 3.46 6.89
N GLY A 86 -54.89 3.63 5.58
CA GLY A 86 -55.79 4.61 4.97
C GLY A 86 -55.96 4.32 3.49
N VAL A 87 -57.12 3.78 3.13
CA VAL A 87 -57.59 3.67 1.75
C VAL A 87 -57.91 5.07 1.26
N GLU A 88 -57.31 5.50 0.14
CA GLU A 88 -57.95 6.49 -0.73
C GLU A 88 -57.50 6.32 -2.19
N VAL A 89 -58.50 6.36 -3.06
CA VAL A 89 -58.45 6.25 -4.52
C VAL A 89 -58.58 7.67 -5.08
N GLY A 90 -57.76 8.05 -6.06
CA GLY A 90 -57.92 9.33 -6.78
C GLY A 90 -56.89 9.55 -7.89
N GLU A 91 -57.38 9.78 -9.10
CA GLU A 91 -56.72 9.80 -10.41
C GLU A 91 -55.70 10.94 -10.69
N LYS A 92 -54.72 10.63 -11.58
CA LYS A 92 -54.07 11.39 -12.70
C LYS A 92 -53.81 12.92 -12.55
N GLU A 93 -52.71 13.53 -13.01
CA GLU A 93 -52.03 13.47 -14.32
C GLU A 93 -50.69 14.28 -14.28
N GLU A 94 -49.89 14.20 -15.34
CA GLU A 94 -48.48 14.65 -15.51
C GLU A 94 -48.15 16.14 -15.30
N ASP A 95 -46.93 16.44 -14.79
CA ASP A 95 -46.00 17.43 -15.40
C ASP A 95 -44.55 17.17 -14.94
N GLY A 96 -43.75 16.59 -15.84
CA GLY A 96 -42.36 16.24 -15.62
C GLY A 96 -41.43 17.36 -16.08
N ARG A 97 -41.20 18.38 -15.24
CA ARG A 97 -40.05 19.31 -15.36
C ARG A 97 -39.72 20.13 -14.12
N ASP A 98 -40.56 20.10 -13.07
CA ASP A 98 -40.34 20.86 -11.83
C ASP A 98 -39.73 20.05 -10.66
N ASP A 99 -39.59 18.73 -10.81
CA ASP A 99 -39.13 17.85 -9.72
C ASP A 99 -37.60 17.87 -9.54
N ALA A 100 -36.84 18.10 -10.62
CA ALA A 100 -35.39 18.25 -10.56
C ALA A 100 -34.97 19.55 -9.85
N ARG A 101 -35.75 20.63 -10.00
CA ARG A 101 -35.50 21.93 -9.37
C ARG A 101 -35.81 21.90 -7.87
N LYS A 102 -36.89 21.23 -7.47
CA LYS A 102 -37.20 20.99 -6.04
C LYS A 102 -36.24 20.03 -5.34
N ARG A 103 -35.58 19.11 -6.07
CA ARG A 103 -34.47 18.31 -5.54
C ARG A 103 -33.20 19.13 -5.31
N LEU A 104 -32.91 20.10 -6.19
CA LEU A 104 -31.77 21.00 -6.03
C LEU A 104 -32.00 22.03 -4.93
N GLU A 105 -33.22 22.59 -4.82
CA GLU A 105 -33.56 23.59 -3.79
C GLU A 105 -33.62 22.98 -2.37
N ARG A 106 -33.92 21.68 -2.24
CA ARG A 106 -33.75 20.94 -0.97
C ARG A 106 -32.27 20.78 -0.56
N LYS A 107 -31.33 20.72 -1.52
CA LYS A 107 -29.88 20.67 -1.23
C LYS A 107 -29.27 22.03 -0.89
N THR A 108 -29.93 23.14 -1.25
CA THR A 108 -29.47 24.51 -0.94
C THR A 108 -30.18 25.14 0.27
N GLY A 109 -31.14 24.43 0.87
CA GLY A 109 -31.71 24.80 2.15
C GLY A 109 -30.66 24.67 3.26
N SER A 110 -30.35 25.78 3.92
CA SER A 110 -29.43 25.85 5.06
C SER A 110 -29.96 25.07 6.26
N GLY A 111 -29.79 23.76 6.23
CA GLY A 111 -29.88 22.88 7.37
C GLY A 111 -28.69 21.95 7.26
N SER A 112 -27.59 22.28 7.95
CA SER A 112 -26.55 21.29 8.16
C SER A 112 -27.14 20.27 9.14
N GLU A 113 -27.85 19.27 8.62
CA GLU A 113 -28.04 18.04 9.38
C GLU A 113 -26.63 17.56 9.70
N VAL A 114 -26.28 17.60 10.98
CA VAL A 114 -24.99 17.10 11.45
C VAL A 114 -24.99 15.62 11.10
N GLU A 115 -24.11 15.23 10.17
CA GLU A 115 -23.95 13.84 9.76
C GLU A 115 -23.84 12.96 11.01
N GLY A 116 -24.70 11.94 11.10
CA GLY A 116 -24.69 11.00 12.20
C GLY A 116 -23.35 10.29 12.29
N GLU A 117 -22.93 9.95 13.51
CA GLU A 117 -21.70 9.16 13.74
C GLU A 117 -21.73 7.83 12.95
N GLU A 118 -22.91 7.22 12.82
CA GLU A 118 -23.09 5.95 12.11
C GLU A 118 -22.97 6.07 10.59
N ASP A 119 -23.46 7.16 9.99
CA ASP A 119 -23.33 7.43 8.54
C ASP A 119 -21.85 7.62 8.17
N ARG A 120 -21.10 8.31 9.04
CA ARG A 120 -19.67 8.52 8.89
C ARG A 120 -18.90 7.20 8.96
N ASP A 121 -19.24 6.36 9.93
CA ASP A 121 -18.57 5.08 10.08
C ASP A 121 -18.88 4.16 8.89
N LEU A 122 -20.12 4.17 8.36
CA LEU A 122 -20.49 3.39 7.17
C LEU A 122 -19.69 3.84 5.96
N ARG A 123 -19.56 5.16 5.75
CA ARG A 123 -18.70 5.71 4.70
C ARG A 123 -17.28 5.17 4.83
N LYS A 124 -16.73 5.13 6.05
CA LYS A 124 -15.39 4.60 6.29
C LYS A 124 -15.26 3.11 5.97
N VAL A 125 -16.28 2.30 6.27
CA VAL A 125 -16.32 0.88 5.88
C VAL A 125 -16.40 0.73 4.36
N ARG A 126 -17.17 1.58 3.66
CA ARG A 126 -17.22 1.61 2.18
C ARG A 126 -15.87 1.99 1.57
N SER A 127 -15.13 2.93 2.15
CA SER A 127 -13.77 3.25 1.70
C SER A 127 -12.82 2.06 1.85
N MET A 128 -12.86 1.36 3.00
CA MET A 128 -12.07 0.14 3.20
C MET A 128 -12.50 -1.00 2.26
N TRP A 129 -13.77 -1.06 1.89
CA TRP A 129 -14.27 -2.00 0.89
C TRP A 129 -13.74 -1.71 -0.52
N ALA A 130 -13.67 -0.44 -0.92
CA ALA A 130 -13.01 -0.07 -2.18
C ALA A 130 -11.54 -0.53 -2.17
N PHE A 131 -10.80 -0.28 -1.08
CA PHE A 131 -9.43 -0.78 -0.91
C PHE A 131 -9.39 -2.32 -1.03
N ALA A 132 -10.25 -3.04 -0.33
CA ALA A 132 -10.24 -4.51 -0.43
C ALA A 132 -10.54 -5.04 -1.84
N LEU A 133 -11.39 -4.33 -2.60
CA LEU A 133 -11.68 -4.67 -3.99
C LEU A 133 -10.46 -4.47 -4.90
N GLU A 134 -9.72 -3.37 -4.76
CA GLU A 134 -8.53 -3.15 -5.58
C GLU A 134 -7.41 -4.16 -5.31
N GLU A 135 -7.15 -4.51 -4.05
CA GLU A 135 -6.13 -5.50 -3.70
C GLU A 135 -6.54 -6.90 -4.17
N ALA A 136 -7.84 -7.16 -4.27
CA ALA A 136 -8.36 -8.39 -4.88
C ALA A 136 -8.42 -8.35 -6.42
N GLY A 137 -7.98 -7.26 -7.05
CA GLY A 137 -7.99 -7.08 -8.50
C GLY A 137 -9.37 -6.75 -9.11
N ASP A 138 -10.40 -6.50 -8.30
CA ASP A 138 -11.73 -6.07 -8.75
C ASP A 138 -11.75 -4.53 -8.98
N LEU A 139 -10.88 -4.10 -9.88
CA LEU A 139 -10.52 -2.70 -10.11
C LEU A 139 -11.73 -1.84 -10.52
N HIS A 140 -12.59 -2.34 -11.41
CA HIS A 140 -13.78 -1.62 -11.84
C HIS A 140 -14.71 -1.27 -10.67
N ARG A 141 -15.02 -2.27 -9.83
CA ARG A 141 -15.92 -2.06 -8.68
C ARG A 141 -15.23 -1.24 -7.59
N SER A 142 -13.92 -1.38 -7.40
CA SER A 142 -13.15 -0.51 -6.51
C SER A 142 -13.34 0.96 -6.89
N ALA A 143 -13.09 1.32 -8.15
CA ALA A 143 -13.22 2.69 -8.61
C ALA A 143 -14.65 3.22 -8.53
N GLU A 144 -15.66 2.39 -8.79
CA GLU A 144 -17.08 2.77 -8.63
C GLU A 144 -17.41 3.14 -7.18
N VAL A 145 -17.06 2.27 -6.23
CA VAL A 145 -17.30 2.51 -4.80
C VAL A 145 -16.50 3.72 -4.32
N ALA A 146 -15.23 3.82 -4.69
CA ALA A 146 -14.36 4.93 -4.30
C ALA A 146 -14.88 6.28 -4.80
N ARG A 147 -15.30 6.38 -6.07
CA ARG A 147 -15.91 7.61 -6.60
C ARG A 147 -17.18 7.98 -5.85
N SER A 148 -18.05 7.01 -5.58
CA SER A 148 -19.27 7.26 -4.82
C SER A 148 -18.98 7.79 -3.41
N VAL A 149 -17.95 7.27 -2.74
CA VAL A 149 -17.52 7.81 -1.43
C VAL A 149 -16.95 9.23 -1.57
N LEU A 150 -16.13 9.50 -2.59
CA LEU A 150 -15.53 10.82 -2.81
C LEU A 150 -16.53 11.90 -3.23
N GLU A 151 -17.67 11.51 -3.82
CA GLU A 151 -18.80 12.41 -4.05
C GLU A 151 -19.45 12.88 -2.74
N GLU A 152 -19.41 12.05 -1.70
CA GLU A 152 -19.91 12.38 -0.36
C GLU A 152 -18.86 13.10 0.48
N ASP A 153 -17.62 12.61 0.49
CA ASP A 153 -16.48 13.17 1.21
C ASP A 153 -15.23 13.20 0.32
N PRO A 154 -14.96 14.34 -0.36
CA PRO A 154 -13.76 14.51 -1.18
C PRO A 154 -12.44 14.39 -0.41
N MET A 155 -12.47 14.42 0.93
CA MET A 155 -11.30 14.32 1.81
C MET A 155 -11.12 12.91 2.39
N ASP A 156 -11.90 11.91 1.95
CA ASP A 156 -11.68 10.53 2.35
C ASP A 156 -10.39 9.98 1.71
N ASP A 157 -9.37 9.83 2.53
CA ASP A 157 -8.04 9.40 2.14
C ASP A 157 -7.96 7.94 1.67
N ILE A 158 -8.81 7.06 2.20
CA ILE A 158 -8.83 5.65 1.83
C ILE A 158 -9.51 5.49 0.47
N ALA A 159 -10.62 6.18 0.24
CA ALA A 159 -11.29 6.18 -1.05
C ALA A 159 -10.43 6.83 -2.14
N LEU A 160 -9.76 7.95 -1.83
CA LEU A 160 -8.82 8.60 -2.75
C LEU A 160 -7.64 7.67 -3.09
N HIS A 161 -7.09 6.99 -2.09
CA HIS A 161 -6.07 5.95 -2.30
C HIS A 161 -6.58 4.87 -3.25
N ALA A 162 -7.73 4.25 -2.94
CA ALA A 162 -8.26 3.14 -3.73
C ALA A 162 -8.56 3.53 -5.19
N LEU A 163 -9.04 4.76 -5.41
CA LEU A 163 -9.27 5.27 -6.75
C LEU A 163 -7.96 5.46 -7.52
N ILE A 164 -6.96 6.08 -6.89
CA ILE A 164 -5.66 6.38 -7.52
C ILE A 164 -4.87 5.10 -7.78
N HIS A 165 -4.86 4.17 -6.82
CA HIS A 165 -4.19 2.89 -6.99
C HIS A 165 -4.90 2.07 -8.10
N THR A 166 -6.22 2.08 -8.19
CA THR A 166 -6.93 1.51 -9.35
C THR A 166 -6.48 2.11 -10.68
N TYR A 167 -6.38 3.43 -10.78
CA TYR A 167 -5.90 4.08 -12.01
C TYR A 167 -4.45 3.73 -12.34
N GLU A 168 -3.58 3.59 -11.34
CA GLU A 168 -2.20 3.10 -11.56
C GLU A 168 -2.20 1.67 -12.12
N MET A 169 -3.01 0.78 -11.54
CA MET A 169 -3.04 -0.63 -11.91
C MET A 169 -3.49 -0.87 -13.36
N VAL A 170 -4.36 0.00 -13.90
CA VAL A 170 -4.79 -0.06 -15.32
C VAL A 170 -4.05 0.93 -16.22
N ALA A 171 -3.03 1.61 -15.69
CA ALA A 171 -2.30 2.69 -16.36
C ALA A 171 -3.16 3.88 -16.84
N ALA A 172 -4.31 4.18 -16.23
CA ALA A 172 -5.13 5.37 -16.54
C ALA A 172 -4.49 6.67 -16.00
N ARG A 173 -3.34 7.07 -16.54
CA ARG A 173 -2.48 8.14 -16.01
C ARG A 173 -3.16 9.51 -16.00
N ARG A 174 -3.97 9.82 -17.01
CA ARG A 174 -4.67 11.12 -17.12
C ARG A 174 -5.74 11.25 -16.05
N GLU A 175 -6.59 10.23 -15.93
CA GLU A 175 -7.63 10.13 -14.92
C GLU A 175 -7.01 10.14 -13.50
N GLY A 176 -5.92 9.40 -13.30
CA GLY A 176 -5.15 9.39 -12.06
C GLY A 176 -4.55 10.76 -11.72
N ARG A 177 -4.03 11.49 -12.71
CA ARG A 177 -3.54 12.86 -12.53
C ARG A 177 -4.66 13.83 -12.19
N GLU A 178 -5.80 13.75 -12.87
CA GLU A 178 -6.95 14.64 -12.63
C GLU A 178 -7.61 14.38 -11.26
N ALA A 179 -7.59 13.13 -10.80
CA ALA A 179 -8.03 12.74 -9.46
C ALA A 179 -7.11 13.29 -8.36
N PHE A 180 -5.82 13.47 -8.66
CA PHE A 180 -4.85 14.05 -7.74
C PHE A 180 -4.89 15.59 -7.76
N ARG A 181 -5.33 16.22 -6.67
CA ARG A 181 -5.32 17.69 -6.51
C ARG A 181 -4.45 18.07 -5.33
N GLU A 182 -3.26 18.63 -5.59
CA GLU A 182 -2.28 19.01 -4.55
C GLU A 182 -2.91 19.90 -3.47
N GLU A 183 -3.78 20.83 -3.88
CA GLU A 183 -4.43 21.81 -3.01
C GLU A 183 -5.50 21.22 -2.10
N VAL A 184 -5.96 19.99 -2.39
CA VAL A 184 -7.10 19.32 -1.73
C VAL A 184 -6.66 17.97 -1.14
N MET A 185 -5.36 17.74 -0.99
CA MET A 185 -4.86 16.50 -0.41
C MET A 185 -5.30 16.36 1.05
N PRO A 186 -5.87 15.20 1.45
CA PRO A 186 -6.29 15.00 2.82
C PRO A 186 -5.10 15.02 3.78
N PRO A 187 -5.21 15.66 4.96
CA PRO A 187 -4.14 15.68 5.96
C PRO A 187 -4.07 14.32 6.65
N SER A 188 -3.55 13.31 5.94
CA SER A 188 -3.51 11.92 6.35
C SER A 188 -2.13 11.31 6.34
N LEU A 189 -2.00 10.20 7.04
CA LEU A 189 -0.81 9.36 6.97
C LEU A 189 -0.71 8.62 5.64
N PHE A 190 -1.79 8.53 4.87
CA PHE A 190 -1.73 8.02 3.50
C PHE A 190 -1.36 9.10 2.49
N ALA A 191 -1.35 10.39 2.85
CA ALA A 191 -1.09 11.48 1.91
C ALA A 191 0.26 11.33 1.20
N HIS A 192 1.30 10.87 1.91
CA HIS A 192 2.60 10.61 1.31
C HIS A 192 2.57 9.42 0.34
N HIS A 193 1.80 8.38 0.65
CA HIS A 193 1.65 7.20 -0.19
C HIS A 193 0.79 7.51 -1.44
N ILE A 194 -0.26 8.33 -1.29
CA ILE A 194 -1.06 8.82 -2.41
C ILE A 194 -0.19 9.71 -3.33
N ALA A 195 0.68 10.55 -2.77
CA ALA A 195 1.66 11.31 -3.55
C ALA A 195 2.69 10.39 -4.24
N TRP A 196 3.10 9.30 -3.59
CA TRP A 196 3.95 8.27 -4.20
C TRP A 196 3.29 7.66 -5.45
N HIS A 197 2.00 7.33 -5.41
CA HIS A 197 1.28 6.85 -6.59
C HIS A 197 1.32 7.83 -7.76
N ARG A 198 1.18 9.13 -7.49
CA ARG A 198 1.34 10.16 -8.52
C ARG A 198 2.73 10.14 -9.14
N ALA A 199 3.78 9.97 -8.33
CA ALA A 199 5.14 9.85 -8.86
C ALA A 199 5.31 8.59 -9.71
N VAL A 200 4.74 7.45 -9.30
CA VAL A 200 4.77 6.21 -10.09
C VAL A 200 4.05 6.38 -11.43
N MET A 201 2.86 6.97 -11.44
CA MET A 201 2.11 7.23 -12.69
C MET A 201 2.82 8.25 -13.59
N ALA A 202 3.50 9.24 -13.02
CA ALA A 202 4.28 10.20 -13.79
C ALA A 202 5.52 9.53 -14.40
N LEU A 203 6.14 8.55 -13.74
CA LEU A 203 7.42 7.97 -14.11
C LEU A 203 7.48 7.57 -15.60
N GLY A 204 8.46 8.14 -16.29
CA GLY A 204 8.71 7.89 -17.71
C GLY A 204 7.69 8.49 -18.67
N TRP A 205 6.68 9.25 -18.23
CA TRP A 205 5.65 9.81 -19.12
C TRP A 205 6.22 10.99 -19.94
N GLU A 206 6.45 10.78 -21.24
CA GLU A 206 7.06 11.80 -22.13
C GLU A 206 6.05 12.57 -23.00
N GLU A 207 4.86 12.02 -23.33
CA GLU A 207 3.91 12.66 -24.26
C GLU A 207 2.93 13.68 -23.62
N GLY A 208 2.89 14.88 -24.19
CA GLY A 208 1.69 15.67 -24.55
C GLY A 208 0.73 16.18 -23.45
N GLY A 209 0.77 15.66 -22.23
CA GLY A 209 -0.25 15.94 -21.20
C GLY A 209 0.23 16.75 -20.00
N MET A 210 1.54 16.90 -19.78
CA MET A 210 2.10 17.58 -18.61
C MET A 210 2.88 18.83 -19.00
N GLU A 211 2.54 19.97 -18.38
CA GLU A 211 3.29 21.23 -18.54
C GLU A 211 4.71 21.13 -17.95
N GLU A 212 4.90 20.23 -16.97
CA GLU A 212 6.18 19.90 -16.34
C GLU A 212 6.59 18.46 -16.68
N GLY A 213 7.86 18.22 -16.97
CA GLY A 213 8.37 16.87 -17.26
C GLY A 213 8.24 15.92 -16.06
N TRP A 214 8.11 14.61 -16.32
CA TRP A 214 7.87 13.62 -15.28
C TRP A 214 8.90 13.61 -14.15
N GLU A 215 10.17 13.87 -14.47
CA GLU A 215 11.24 13.94 -13.48
C GLU A 215 10.97 15.01 -12.42
N THR A 216 10.46 16.17 -12.83
CA THR A 216 10.12 17.26 -11.92
C THR A 216 9.09 16.80 -10.90
N VAL A 217 8.08 16.05 -11.34
CA VAL A 217 7.04 15.51 -10.44
C VAL A 217 7.60 14.47 -9.49
N VAL A 218 8.37 13.51 -10.01
CA VAL A 218 8.98 12.45 -9.19
C VAL A 218 9.93 13.05 -8.15
N TRP A 219 10.78 14.00 -8.56
CA TRP A 219 11.69 14.68 -7.66
C TRP A 219 10.98 15.55 -6.63
N ARG A 220 9.89 16.23 -7.00
CA ARG A 220 9.06 16.99 -6.06
C ARG A 220 8.46 16.06 -5.00
N VAL A 221 7.89 14.92 -5.40
CA VAL A 221 7.35 13.93 -4.44
C VAL A 221 8.45 13.35 -3.55
N LEU A 222 9.60 12.99 -4.13
CA LEU A 222 10.74 12.48 -3.36
C LEU A 222 11.23 13.50 -2.34
N ASP A 223 11.51 14.74 -2.75
CA ASP A 223 12.18 15.73 -1.91
C ASP A 223 11.19 16.45 -0.97
N ASP A 224 9.99 16.75 -1.45
CA ASP A 224 9.01 17.56 -0.71
C ASP A 224 7.91 16.73 -0.02
N VAL A 225 7.88 15.41 -0.20
CA VAL A 225 6.89 14.56 0.46
C VAL A 225 7.51 13.40 1.20
N LEU A 226 8.37 12.61 0.54
CA LEU A 226 8.89 11.37 1.09
C LEU A 226 10.16 11.55 1.94
N LEU A 227 11.11 12.35 1.46
CA LEU A 227 12.47 12.52 2.02
C LEU A 227 12.69 13.93 2.58
N MET A 228 11.64 14.64 2.98
CA MET A 228 11.74 16.02 3.47
C MET A 228 12.88 16.18 4.48
N ASP A 229 13.90 16.93 4.09
CA ASP A 229 15.12 17.15 4.87
C ASP A 229 15.04 18.53 5.57
N GLU A 230 15.47 18.56 6.83
CA GLU A 230 15.66 19.74 7.69
C GLU A 230 14.53 20.81 7.75
N GLY A 231 13.64 20.67 8.73
CA GLY A 231 12.90 21.80 9.32
C GLY A 231 11.40 21.84 9.03
N ARG A 232 10.87 21.02 8.12
CA ARG A 232 9.43 20.84 7.94
C ARG A 232 9.02 19.43 8.37
N ARG A 233 8.30 19.38 9.49
CA ARG A 233 7.96 18.18 10.26
C ARG A 233 6.85 17.35 9.61
N ALA A 234 7.18 16.49 8.65
CA ALA A 234 6.40 15.26 8.39
C ALA A 234 7.23 14.05 8.84
N PRO A 235 6.63 12.99 9.41
CA PRO A 235 7.41 11.89 10.00
C PRO A 235 8.05 11.04 8.89
N ALA A 236 9.35 10.82 9.00
CA ALA A 236 10.02 9.73 8.30
C ALA A 236 9.45 8.39 8.80
N THR A 237 8.41 7.90 8.15
CA THR A 237 7.77 6.62 8.47
C THR A 237 8.39 5.48 7.67
N PRO A 238 8.36 4.23 8.18
CA PRO A 238 8.81 3.08 7.39
C PRO A 238 8.15 2.97 6.01
N LEU A 239 6.85 3.31 5.90
CA LEU A 239 6.13 3.31 4.62
C LEU A 239 6.69 4.35 3.64
N ALA A 240 6.88 5.59 4.09
CA ALA A 240 7.46 6.65 3.25
C ALA A 240 8.88 6.30 2.76
N MET A 241 9.69 5.64 3.61
CA MET A 241 11.03 5.20 3.24
C MET A 241 11.01 4.03 2.26
N ALA A 242 10.05 3.11 2.41
CA ALA A 242 9.83 2.03 1.45
C ALA A 242 9.39 2.58 0.09
N ASP A 243 8.42 3.51 0.09
CA ASP A 243 7.95 4.24 -1.08
C ASP A 243 9.11 4.95 -1.80
N ALA A 244 9.94 5.69 -1.07
CA ALA A 244 11.12 6.36 -1.64
C ALA A 244 12.15 5.37 -2.20
N SER A 245 12.43 4.28 -1.48
CA SER A 245 13.35 3.24 -1.92
C SER A 245 12.88 2.62 -3.23
N SER A 246 11.56 2.38 -3.36
CA SER A 246 10.96 1.80 -4.56
C SER A 246 10.91 2.77 -5.75
N LEU A 247 10.72 4.08 -5.52
CA LEU A 247 10.79 5.08 -6.60
C LEU A 247 12.20 5.21 -7.15
N LEU A 248 13.19 5.34 -6.27
CA LEU A 248 14.59 5.43 -6.67
C LEU A 248 15.02 4.16 -7.42
N TRP A 249 14.54 2.98 -7.01
CA TRP A 249 14.76 1.75 -7.76
C TRP A 249 14.14 1.79 -9.16
N ARG A 250 12.87 2.19 -9.29
CA ARG A 250 12.22 2.32 -10.61
C ARG A 250 12.93 3.33 -11.51
N MET A 251 13.38 4.48 -10.97
CA MET A 251 14.16 5.45 -11.74
C MET A 251 15.44 4.83 -12.29
N MET A 252 16.14 3.99 -11.52
CA MET A 252 17.33 3.28 -12.01
C MET A 252 16.99 2.29 -13.14
N LEU A 253 15.86 1.59 -13.07
CA LEU A 253 15.45 0.67 -14.13
C LEU A 253 15.14 1.39 -15.45
N VAL A 254 14.60 2.61 -15.38
CA VAL A 254 14.23 3.44 -16.55
C VAL A 254 15.43 4.19 -17.13
N SER A 255 16.43 4.58 -16.32
CA SER A 255 17.49 5.52 -16.73
C SER A 255 18.67 4.93 -17.52
N GLU A 256 18.75 3.64 -17.80
CA GLU A 256 19.95 3.06 -18.43
C GLU A 256 19.90 3.10 -19.98
N GLY A 257 19.80 4.30 -20.56
CA GLY A 257 19.42 4.47 -21.97
C GLY A 257 20.04 5.61 -22.80
N GLY A 258 20.83 6.56 -22.25
CA GLY A 258 21.57 7.50 -23.09
C GLY A 258 22.01 8.83 -22.45
N GLY A 259 23.30 9.17 -22.62
CA GLY A 259 23.86 10.52 -22.82
C GLY A 259 23.78 11.57 -21.69
N GLU A 260 22.59 11.80 -21.12
CA GLU A 260 22.30 12.81 -20.08
C GLU A 260 22.26 12.18 -18.65
N ASP A 261 22.60 10.90 -18.54
CA ASP A 261 22.38 10.04 -17.35
C ASP A 261 23.20 10.41 -16.10
N GLY A 262 24.28 11.20 -16.22
CA GLY A 262 25.22 11.45 -15.12
C GLY A 262 24.64 12.26 -13.96
N GLU A 263 23.99 13.38 -14.24
CA GLU A 263 23.43 14.26 -13.19
C GLU A 263 22.26 13.60 -12.45
N ARG A 264 21.44 12.84 -13.18
CA ARG A 264 20.33 12.08 -12.61
C ARG A 264 20.86 10.95 -11.72
N GLU A 265 21.84 10.18 -12.19
CA GLU A 265 22.45 9.10 -11.41
C GLU A 265 23.07 9.64 -10.12
N ASP A 266 23.82 10.75 -10.19
CA ASP A 266 24.40 11.41 -9.01
C ASP A 266 23.32 11.82 -7.99
N ARG A 267 22.19 12.38 -8.47
CA ARG A 267 21.08 12.77 -7.60
C ARG A 267 20.39 11.56 -6.95
N VAL A 268 20.15 10.49 -7.71
CA VAL A 268 19.61 9.22 -7.20
C VAL A 268 20.53 8.66 -6.11
N MET A 269 21.83 8.59 -6.40
CA MET A 269 22.83 8.10 -5.44
C MET A 269 22.84 8.94 -4.17
N LYS A 270 22.80 10.27 -4.28
CA LYS A 270 22.73 11.16 -3.11
C LYS A 270 21.53 10.85 -2.20
N ARG A 271 20.35 10.63 -2.79
CA ARG A 271 19.13 10.30 -2.01
C ARG A 271 19.18 8.90 -1.41
N LEU A 272 19.73 7.91 -2.12
CA LEU A 272 19.95 6.57 -1.58
C LEU A 272 20.92 6.57 -0.38
N HIS A 273 21.96 7.41 -0.39
CA HIS A 273 22.86 7.56 0.76
C HIS A 273 22.14 8.16 1.99
N ALA A 274 21.23 9.12 1.78
CA ALA A 274 20.41 9.68 2.85
C ALA A 274 19.46 8.62 3.43
N LEU A 275 18.79 7.84 2.58
CA LEU A 275 17.94 6.72 2.99
C LEU A 275 18.72 5.65 3.77
N ARG A 276 19.90 5.26 3.28
CA ARG A 276 20.80 4.33 4.00
C ARG A 276 21.08 4.82 5.41
N LYS A 277 21.43 6.11 5.57
CA LYS A 277 21.69 6.70 6.88
C LYS A 277 20.48 6.56 7.81
N TRP A 278 19.28 6.86 7.31
CA TRP A 278 18.05 6.71 8.07
C TRP A 278 17.79 5.26 8.51
N TYR A 279 17.95 4.28 7.60
CA TYR A 279 17.78 2.86 7.94
C TYR A 279 18.78 2.40 9.01
N GLN A 280 20.02 2.88 8.95
CA GLN A 280 21.09 2.54 9.89
C GLN A 280 20.87 3.16 11.27
N GLU A 281 20.52 4.45 11.33
CA GLU A 281 20.23 5.15 12.59
C GLU A 281 18.98 4.58 13.28
N GLY A 282 18.00 4.14 12.48
CA GLY A 282 16.81 3.45 12.98
C GLY A 282 17.03 2.00 13.40
N GLY A 283 18.16 1.39 13.02
CA GLY A 283 18.45 -0.02 13.29
C GLY A 283 17.53 -1.00 12.54
N TYR A 284 17.09 -0.63 11.34
CA TYR A 284 16.13 -1.42 10.56
C TYR A 284 16.76 -2.70 9.97
N GLU A 285 18.09 -2.75 9.79
CA GLU A 285 18.83 -3.92 9.29
C GLU A 285 18.57 -5.21 10.10
N ASP A 286 18.26 -5.06 11.39
CA ASP A 286 17.95 -6.16 12.30
C ASP A 286 16.51 -6.13 12.80
N MET A 287 15.66 -5.19 12.35
CA MET A 287 14.33 -5.03 12.93
C MET A 287 13.38 -6.15 12.46
N HIS A 288 13.31 -6.35 11.14
CA HIS A 288 12.45 -7.33 10.47
C HIS A 288 10.99 -7.29 10.93
N SER A 289 10.41 -6.09 11.01
CA SER A 289 9.01 -5.91 11.40
C SER A 289 8.04 -6.49 10.36
N THR A 290 8.33 -6.27 9.08
CA THR A 290 7.61 -6.85 7.94
C THR A 290 8.59 -7.14 6.80
N SER A 291 8.35 -8.21 6.06
CA SER A 291 9.14 -8.57 4.87
C SER A 291 9.05 -7.46 3.81
N PHE A 292 7.93 -6.75 3.76
CA PHE A 292 7.76 -5.54 2.97
C PHE A 292 8.88 -4.52 3.24
N ASN A 293 9.08 -4.13 4.51
CA ASN A 293 10.12 -3.17 4.88
C ASN A 293 11.52 -3.72 4.59
N ASP A 294 11.76 -5.01 4.86
CA ASP A 294 13.05 -5.65 4.63
C ASP A 294 13.45 -5.61 3.13
N VAL A 295 12.52 -5.95 2.24
CA VAL A 295 12.72 -5.96 0.79
C VAL A 295 12.98 -4.55 0.25
N HIS A 296 12.21 -3.56 0.69
CA HIS A 296 12.38 -2.17 0.24
C HIS A 296 13.66 -1.53 0.78
N MET A 297 14.05 -1.85 2.02
CA MET A 297 15.35 -1.47 2.56
C MET A 297 16.49 -2.08 1.72
N LEU A 298 16.37 -3.34 1.29
CA LEU A 298 17.38 -3.97 0.43
C LEU A 298 17.50 -3.32 -0.95
N MET A 299 16.43 -2.78 -1.54
CA MET A 299 16.51 -1.97 -2.77
C MET A 299 17.46 -0.77 -2.58
N CYS A 300 17.38 -0.12 -1.42
CA CYS A 300 18.29 0.97 -1.08
C CYS A 300 19.71 0.46 -0.80
N LEU A 301 19.86 -0.46 0.16
CA LEU A 301 21.17 -0.89 0.64
C LEU A 301 21.99 -1.57 -0.45
N ALA A 302 21.38 -2.41 -1.29
CA ALA A 302 22.10 -3.11 -2.35
C ALA A 302 22.84 -2.14 -3.28
N ARG A 303 22.27 -0.96 -3.54
CA ARG A 303 22.84 0.01 -4.47
C ARG A 303 23.99 0.84 -3.88
N VAL A 304 23.92 1.19 -2.59
CA VAL A 304 24.89 2.12 -1.96
C VAL A 304 25.78 1.48 -0.90
N ASP A 305 25.46 0.27 -0.42
CA ASP A 305 26.23 -0.47 0.58
C ASP A 305 25.93 -1.98 0.51
N LEU A 306 26.52 -2.67 -0.46
CA LEU A 306 26.40 -4.13 -0.62
C LEU A 306 26.80 -4.91 0.63
N THR A 307 27.71 -4.37 1.45
CA THR A 307 28.11 -5.03 2.70
C THR A 307 26.97 -4.99 3.72
N ALA A 308 26.30 -3.84 3.87
CA ALA A 308 25.10 -3.73 4.68
C ALA A 308 23.95 -4.59 4.15
N ALA A 309 23.74 -4.61 2.84
CA ALA A 309 22.72 -5.46 2.22
C ALA A 309 22.94 -6.95 2.55
N HIS A 310 24.18 -7.44 2.44
CA HIS A 310 24.52 -8.81 2.82
C HIS A 310 24.33 -9.10 4.32
N ARG A 311 24.66 -8.14 5.20
CA ARG A 311 24.40 -8.29 6.64
C ARG A 311 22.91 -8.37 6.95
N ALA A 312 22.10 -7.48 6.37
CA ALA A 312 20.65 -7.48 6.51
C ALA A 312 20.05 -8.81 6.03
N LEU A 313 20.46 -9.29 4.84
CA LEU A 313 20.01 -10.59 4.32
C LEU A 313 20.41 -11.77 5.21
N ALA A 314 21.62 -11.75 5.79
CA ALA A 314 22.02 -12.75 6.77
C ALA A 314 21.18 -12.69 8.06
N SER A 315 20.73 -11.51 8.47
CA SER A 315 19.82 -11.33 9.61
C SER A 315 18.42 -11.84 9.31
N MET A 316 17.88 -11.56 8.12
CA MET A 316 16.63 -12.12 7.62
C MET A 316 16.68 -13.66 7.62
N ARG A 317 17.80 -14.28 7.20
CA ARG A 317 17.97 -15.75 7.21
C ARG A 317 17.89 -16.34 8.61
N ARG A 318 18.47 -15.66 9.61
CA ARG A 318 18.38 -16.09 11.02
C ARG A 318 16.95 -16.03 11.53
N LEU A 319 16.19 -14.98 11.19
CA LEU A 319 14.79 -14.88 11.58
C LEU A 319 13.94 -15.94 10.86
N ALA A 320 14.12 -16.12 9.55
CA ALA A 320 13.42 -17.13 8.77
C ALA A 320 13.63 -18.56 9.32
N ALA A 321 14.85 -18.90 9.75
CA ALA A 321 15.15 -20.19 10.36
C ALA A 321 14.35 -20.45 11.66
N SER A 322 13.94 -19.40 12.37
CA SER A 322 13.10 -19.53 13.58
C SER A 322 11.64 -19.85 13.27
N ALA A 323 11.18 -19.77 12.01
CA ALA A 323 9.79 -20.00 11.64
C ALA A 323 9.28 -21.42 11.98
N GLY A 324 10.18 -22.39 12.10
CA GLY A 324 9.89 -23.78 12.48
C GLY A 324 10.14 -24.10 13.96
N GLU A 325 10.79 -23.21 14.70
CA GLU A 325 11.08 -23.41 16.13
C GLU A 325 10.05 -22.64 16.95
N GLY A 326 9.20 -23.32 17.72
CA GLY A 326 8.26 -22.67 18.66
C GLY A 326 8.94 -21.93 19.83
N ARG A 327 10.15 -21.42 19.65
CA ARG A 327 10.93 -20.67 20.63
C ARG A 327 10.85 -19.19 20.32
N ALA A 328 10.34 -18.42 21.27
CA ALA A 328 10.49 -16.98 21.31
C ALA A 328 11.99 -16.63 21.16
N LEU A 329 12.31 -15.88 20.10
CA LEU A 329 13.67 -15.38 19.88
C LEU A 329 14.08 -14.53 21.07
N SER A 330 15.00 -15.00 21.92
CA SER A 330 15.57 -14.15 22.96
C SER A 330 16.50 -13.13 22.30
N ARG A 331 15.96 -12.02 21.81
CA ARG A 331 16.78 -10.88 21.38
C ARG A 331 17.39 -10.25 22.63
N ARG A 332 18.61 -10.68 23.00
CA ARG A 332 19.46 -9.98 23.97
C ARG A 332 19.97 -8.67 23.39
N GLY A 333 19.07 -7.71 23.21
CA GLY A 333 19.37 -6.36 22.74
C GLY A 333 18.45 -5.37 23.46
N ARG A 334 18.81 -5.00 24.69
CA ARG A 334 18.01 -4.14 25.59
C ARG A 334 17.56 -2.79 24.98
N GLY A 335 18.15 -2.35 23.86
CA GLY A 335 17.80 -1.08 23.19
C GLY A 335 17.08 -1.19 21.83
N CYS A 336 16.88 -2.38 21.27
CA CYS A 336 16.17 -2.55 19.98
C CYS A 336 14.66 -2.73 20.19
N SER A 337 14.29 -3.48 21.23
CA SER A 337 12.90 -3.71 21.65
C SER A 337 12.17 -2.40 22.02
N GLN A 338 12.81 -1.45 22.70
CA GLN A 338 12.21 -0.16 23.06
C GLN A 338 12.00 0.77 21.84
N ARG A 339 12.88 0.69 20.84
CA ARG A 339 12.76 1.47 19.58
C ARG A 339 11.69 0.92 18.65
N LEU A 340 11.67 -0.41 18.47
CA LEU A 340 10.60 -1.13 17.78
C LEU A 340 9.24 -0.84 18.42
N HIS A 341 9.16 -0.88 19.76
CA HIS A 341 7.96 -0.56 20.51
C HIS A 341 7.52 0.90 20.29
N ARG A 342 8.45 1.87 20.33
CA ARG A 342 8.14 3.29 20.10
C ARG A 342 7.67 3.57 18.66
N GLN A 343 8.25 2.91 17.65
CA GLN A 343 7.91 3.14 16.25
C GLN A 343 6.68 2.37 15.78
N LEU A 344 6.47 1.12 16.20
CA LEU A 344 5.20 0.41 15.97
C LEU A 344 4.06 1.08 16.73
N ARG A 345 4.31 1.53 17.97
CA ARG A 345 3.35 2.38 18.70
C ARG A 345 3.08 3.66 17.94
N ASN A 346 4.08 4.36 17.42
CA ASN A 346 3.83 5.58 16.66
C ASN A 346 3.11 5.29 15.33
N TRP A 347 3.50 4.25 14.59
CA TRP A 347 2.85 3.84 13.34
C TRP A 347 1.38 3.47 13.59
N LEU A 348 1.09 2.66 14.61
CA LEU A 348 -0.27 2.22 14.94
C LEU A 348 -1.08 3.28 15.70
N VAL A 349 -0.51 4.10 16.58
CA VAL A 349 -1.21 5.25 17.18
C VAL A 349 -1.57 6.26 16.10
N CYS A 350 -0.69 6.49 15.14
CA CYS A 350 -0.99 7.30 13.98
C CYS A 350 -2.13 6.67 13.15
N GLN A 351 -2.14 5.34 12.93
CA GLN A 351 -3.21 4.64 12.17
C GLN A 351 -4.55 4.48 12.94
N PHE A 352 -4.53 4.29 14.26
CA PHE A 352 -5.70 3.99 15.10
C PHE A 352 -6.34 5.23 15.73
N VAL A 353 -5.59 6.34 15.91
CA VAL A 353 -6.11 7.57 16.53
C VAL A 353 -6.55 8.56 15.44
N ARG A 354 -7.59 8.17 14.71
CA ARG A 354 -8.47 9.06 13.93
C ARG A 354 -9.93 8.88 14.37
N LEU A 355 -10.17 8.77 15.67
CA LEU A 355 -11.51 9.01 16.23
C LEU A 355 -11.74 10.52 16.31
N PRO A 356 -12.96 11.01 16.01
CA PRO A 356 -13.23 12.42 15.80
C PRO A 356 -13.12 13.15 17.13
N PHE A 357 -12.09 13.99 17.28
CA PHE A 357 -12.13 15.09 18.23
C PHE A 357 -12.12 16.40 17.46
N PRO A 358 -12.91 17.40 17.89
CA PRO A 358 -13.13 18.62 17.13
C PRO A 358 -11.79 19.36 16.93
N PRO A 359 -11.66 20.18 15.87
CA PRO A 359 -10.43 20.92 15.64
C PRO A 359 -10.21 21.86 16.83
N PRO A 360 -9.02 21.89 17.46
CA PRO A 360 -8.75 22.93 18.42
C PRO A 360 -8.58 24.24 17.65
N LEU A 361 -9.58 25.11 17.81
CA LEU A 361 -9.46 26.53 17.54
C LEU A 361 -8.23 27.05 18.30
N SER A 362 -7.41 27.82 17.59
CA SER A 362 -6.31 28.67 18.09
C SER A 362 -4.97 28.00 18.46
N SER A 363 -3.94 28.45 17.74
CA SER A 363 -2.52 28.75 18.09
C SER A 363 -1.86 28.23 19.38
N TRP A 364 -2.20 27.05 19.89
CA TRP A 364 -1.53 26.42 21.05
C TRP A 364 -1.03 24.98 20.81
N LEU A 365 -1.05 24.48 19.56
CA LEU A 365 -0.42 23.21 19.12
C LEU A 365 1.13 23.26 19.07
N GLN A 366 1.74 24.17 19.83
CA GLN A 366 3.19 24.43 19.84
C GLN A 366 3.91 23.93 21.10
N ARG A 367 3.23 23.28 22.07
CA ARG A 367 3.91 22.76 23.26
C ARG A 367 3.34 21.41 23.70
N GLY A 368 4.21 20.39 23.75
CA GLY A 368 4.02 19.23 24.60
C GLY A 368 3.90 17.87 23.90
N TRP A 369 4.87 17.47 23.07
CA TRP A 369 5.17 16.03 22.92
C TRP A 369 6.68 15.76 22.77
N CYS A 370 7.47 16.46 23.58
CA CYS A 370 8.77 16.01 24.05
C CYS A 370 8.70 16.03 25.58
N ALA A 371 8.15 14.98 26.17
CA ALA A 371 8.57 14.60 27.52
C ALA A 371 9.68 13.57 27.33
N GLU A 372 10.92 14.04 27.47
CA GLU A 372 12.02 13.19 27.93
C GLU A 372 11.68 12.76 29.37
N ASP A 373 10.71 11.86 29.53
CA ASP A 373 10.64 11.08 30.75
C ASP A 373 11.60 9.92 30.53
N GLU A 374 12.76 10.02 31.18
CA GLU A 374 13.59 8.89 31.55
C GLU A 374 12.67 7.81 32.11
N CYS A 375 12.33 6.81 31.28
CA CYS A 375 11.78 5.56 31.76
C CYS A 375 12.93 4.84 32.48
N ASP A 376 13.21 5.27 33.70
CA ASP A 376 14.04 4.52 34.62
C ASP A 376 13.33 3.17 34.82
N GLY A 377 14.02 2.08 34.49
CA GLY A 377 13.44 0.75 34.26
C GLY A 377 12.91 0.04 35.51
N ARG A 378 12.06 0.71 36.31
CA ARG A 378 11.60 0.23 37.63
C ARG A 378 10.09 0.34 37.88
N GLU A 379 9.28 0.79 36.93
CA GLU A 379 7.82 0.68 37.09
C GLU A 379 7.28 -0.51 36.31
N SER A 380 7.20 -1.65 37.00
CA SER A 380 6.32 -2.74 36.61
C SER A 380 4.87 -2.27 36.73
N PHE A 381 4.20 -2.08 35.60
CA PHE A 381 2.74 -1.94 35.57
C PHE A 381 2.14 -3.27 36.05
N SER A 382 1.76 -3.34 37.33
CA SER A 382 0.90 -4.41 37.83
C SER A 382 -0.54 -4.05 37.46
N VAL A 383 -0.98 -4.49 36.28
CA VAL A 383 -2.42 -4.62 36.02
C VAL A 383 -2.90 -5.75 36.93
N THR A 384 -3.70 -5.42 37.94
CA THR A 384 -4.48 -6.43 38.66
C THR A 384 -5.52 -6.96 37.68
N ALA A 385 -5.12 -8.01 36.95
CA ALA A 385 -6.01 -8.78 36.12
C ALA A 385 -7.13 -9.29 37.02
N SER A 386 -8.38 -8.98 36.65
CA SER A 386 -9.53 -9.72 37.15
C SER A 386 -9.26 -11.22 36.98
N SER A 387 -9.68 -12.02 37.96
CA SER A 387 -9.42 -13.46 38.12
C SER A 387 -9.87 -14.36 36.95
N ASP A 388 -10.42 -13.77 35.88
CA ASP A 388 -10.92 -14.46 34.70
C ASP A 388 -9.92 -14.53 33.53
N PHE A 389 -8.69 -13.99 33.70
CA PHE A 389 -7.63 -14.14 32.70
C PHE A 389 -6.96 -15.52 32.80
N PRO A 390 -6.72 -16.22 31.68
CA PRO A 390 -5.97 -17.48 31.71
C PRO A 390 -4.59 -17.19 32.30
N SER A 391 -4.12 -18.04 33.20
CA SER A 391 -2.81 -17.86 33.87
C SER A 391 -1.62 -17.91 32.90
N SER A 392 -1.84 -18.30 31.63
CA SER A 392 -0.84 -18.28 30.56
C SER A 392 -1.46 -17.73 29.26
N LEU A 393 -0.90 -16.64 28.75
CA LEU A 393 -1.22 -16.14 27.41
C LEU A 393 -0.65 -17.10 26.34
N PRO A 394 -1.33 -17.30 25.20
CA PRO A 394 -0.77 -18.06 24.09
C PRO A 394 0.49 -17.37 23.56
N THR A 395 1.55 -18.15 23.31
CA THR A 395 2.82 -17.63 22.78
C THR A 395 2.69 -17.28 21.30
N PRO A 396 2.86 -16.00 20.90
CA PRO A 396 2.83 -15.60 19.50
C PRO A 396 3.93 -16.28 18.67
N GLN A 397 3.64 -16.60 17.41
CA GLN A 397 4.66 -17.04 16.45
C GLN A 397 4.99 -15.90 15.50
N SER A 398 6.25 -15.74 15.10
CA SER A 398 6.58 -14.69 14.13
C SER A 398 5.92 -14.98 12.79
N THR A 399 4.89 -14.21 12.44
CA THR A 399 4.29 -14.22 11.10
C THR A 399 5.36 -13.85 10.07
N ASN A 400 6.16 -12.83 10.36
CA ASN A 400 7.18 -12.36 9.43
C ASN A 400 8.29 -13.39 9.16
N ALA A 401 8.69 -14.19 10.16
CA ALA A 401 9.65 -15.28 9.95
C ALA A 401 9.18 -16.27 8.88
N LYS A 402 7.89 -16.61 8.86
CA LYS A 402 7.28 -17.50 7.85
C LYS A 402 7.27 -16.85 6.48
N VAL A 403 6.90 -15.57 6.39
CA VAL A 403 6.93 -14.80 5.13
C VAL A 403 8.35 -14.71 4.58
N LEU A 404 9.33 -14.38 5.40
CA LEU A 404 10.75 -14.33 5.01
C LEU A 404 11.22 -15.68 4.46
N ALA A 405 10.89 -16.77 5.14
CA ALA A 405 11.25 -18.12 4.71
C ALA A 405 10.57 -18.52 3.38
N THR A 406 9.35 -18.04 3.13
CA THR A 406 8.54 -18.40 1.96
C THR A 406 8.90 -17.58 0.72
N VAL A 407 9.15 -16.27 0.88
CA VAL A 407 9.32 -15.35 -0.25
C VAL A 407 10.39 -14.27 0.01
N GLY A 408 10.45 -13.72 1.22
CA GLY A 408 11.27 -12.53 1.48
C GLY A 408 12.77 -12.74 1.28
N LEU A 409 13.29 -13.94 1.58
CA LEU A 409 14.69 -14.29 1.35
C LEU A 409 15.05 -14.39 -0.14
N ASP A 410 14.19 -14.98 -0.95
CA ASP A 410 14.43 -15.11 -2.39
C ASP A 410 14.38 -13.76 -3.08
N VAL A 411 13.38 -12.93 -2.74
CA VAL A 411 13.27 -11.56 -3.25
C VAL A 411 14.46 -10.72 -2.80
N GLY A 412 14.81 -10.74 -1.51
CA GLY A 412 15.95 -9.98 -0.98
C GLY A 412 17.28 -10.39 -1.60
N ALA A 413 17.50 -11.70 -1.80
CA ALA A 413 18.68 -12.21 -2.47
C ALA A 413 18.72 -11.79 -3.95
N ALA A 414 17.58 -11.82 -4.65
CA ALA A 414 17.49 -11.41 -6.04
C ALA A 414 17.82 -9.93 -6.25
N LEU A 415 17.35 -9.05 -5.36
CA LEU A 415 17.68 -7.62 -5.43
C LEU A 415 19.19 -7.36 -5.29
N VAL A 416 19.85 -8.08 -4.38
CA VAL A 416 21.31 -8.00 -4.24
C VAL A 416 22.01 -8.54 -5.49
N LYS A 417 21.57 -9.69 -6.01
CA LYS A 417 22.12 -10.30 -7.23
C LYS A 417 21.97 -9.43 -8.46
N PHE A 418 20.86 -8.71 -8.57
CA PHE A 418 20.61 -7.75 -9.65
C PHE A 418 21.68 -6.66 -9.67
N VAL A 419 22.00 -6.08 -8.51
CA VAL A 419 23.04 -5.04 -8.41
C VAL A 419 24.45 -5.60 -8.60
N GLU A 420 24.69 -6.85 -8.21
CA GLU A 420 25.96 -7.55 -8.50
C GLU A 420 26.15 -7.89 -9.99
N GLY A 421 25.11 -7.71 -10.82
CA GLY A 421 25.12 -8.06 -12.24
C GLY A 421 24.87 -9.54 -12.53
N ASP A 422 24.50 -10.33 -11.52
CA ASP A 422 24.12 -11.74 -11.67
C ASP A 422 22.63 -11.84 -12.06
N TYR A 423 22.36 -11.46 -13.31
CA TYR A 423 21.00 -11.40 -13.83
C TYR A 423 20.37 -12.79 -13.98
N ALA A 424 21.16 -13.83 -14.28
CA ALA A 424 20.67 -15.20 -14.36
C ALA A 424 20.12 -15.69 -13.00
N GLU A 425 20.87 -15.46 -11.92
CA GLU A 425 20.41 -15.83 -10.59
C GLU A 425 19.22 -14.97 -10.12
N THR A 426 19.22 -13.68 -10.48
CA THR A 426 18.07 -12.79 -10.25
C THR A 426 16.80 -13.35 -10.90
N VAL A 427 16.88 -13.73 -12.18
CA VAL A 427 15.76 -14.32 -12.93
C VAL A 427 15.30 -15.61 -12.26
N ARG A 428 16.24 -16.48 -11.84
CA ARG A 428 15.92 -17.74 -11.16
C ARG A 428 15.14 -17.52 -9.86
N LEU A 429 15.63 -16.64 -8.99
CA LEU A 429 15.04 -16.36 -7.67
C LEU A 429 13.67 -15.66 -7.78
N LEU A 430 13.56 -14.63 -8.61
CA LEU A 430 12.30 -13.91 -8.81
C LEU A 430 11.24 -14.79 -9.48
N SER A 431 11.62 -15.59 -10.49
CA SER A 431 10.67 -16.51 -11.13
C SER A 431 10.17 -17.61 -10.19
N ALA A 432 11.04 -18.14 -9.32
CA ALA A 432 10.68 -19.18 -8.37
C ALA A 432 9.73 -18.68 -7.26
N SER A 433 9.83 -17.39 -6.91
CA SER A 433 9.09 -16.79 -5.81
C SER A 433 7.82 -16.02 -6.25
N ALA A 434 7.62 -15.83 -7.56
CA ALA A 434 6.54 -14.99 -8.12
C ALA A 434 5.14 -15.30 -7.59
N ALA A 435 4.78 -16.58 -7.45
CA ALA A 435 3.47 -16.99 -6.94
C ALA A 435 3.21 -16.54 -5.48
N HIS A 436 4.26 -16.18 -4.74
CA HIS A 436 4.19 -15.83 -3.33
C HIS A 436 4.48 -14.35 -3.06
N TRP A 437 4.69 -13.51 -4.09
CA TRP A 437 5.02 -12.09 -3.89
C TRP A 437 3.97 -11.33 -3.09
N HIS A 438 2.69 -11.69 -3.19
CA HIS A 438 1.62 -11.11 -2.39
C HIS A 438 1.89 -11.21 -0.88
N LEU A 439 2.54 -12.28 -0.41
CA LEU A 439 2.88 -12.49 1.01
C LEU A 439 3.93 -11.51 1.54
N VAL A 440 4.70 -10.83 0.66
CA VAL A 440 5.61 -9.76 1.09
C VAL A 440 4.84 -8.66 1.82
N GLY A 441 3.55 -8.48 1.50
CA GLY A 441 2.69 -7.41 1.99
C GLY A 441 2.74 -6.16 1.10
N GLY A 442 2.08 -5.09 1.53
CA GLY A 442 1.92 -3.85 0.76
C GLY A 442 0.86 -3.96 -0.33
N SER A 443 0.85 -3.03 -1.27
CA SER A 443 -0.07 -3.03 -2.42
C SER A 443 0.50 -3.68 -3.67
N HIS A 444 -0.35 -3.99 -4.66
CA HIS A 444 0.10 -4.50 -5.96
C HIS A 444 1.04 -3.52 -6.66
N ALA A 445 0.68 -2.24 -6.65
CA ALA A 445 1.50 -1.17 -7.20
C ALA A 445 2.91 -1.14 -6.59
N GLN A 446 3.04 -1.37 -5.28
CA GLN A 446 4.34 -1.40 -4.61
C GLN A 446 5.17 -2.60 -5.05
N ARG A 447 4.55 -3.79 -5.15
CA ARG A 447 5.20 -5.05 -5.58
C ARG A 447 5.53 -5.10 -7.07
N ASP A 448 4.88 -4.28 -7.89
CA ASP A 448 5.10 -4.17 -9.35
C ASP A 448 6.59 -3.99 -9.73
N VAL A 449 7.37 -3.35 -8.87
CA VAL A 449 8.82 -3.19 -9.04
C VAL A 449 9.57 -4.53 -9.15
N LEU A 450 9.06 -5.60 -8.55
CA LEU A 450 9.65 -6.94 -8.66
C LEU A 450 9.47 -7.50 -10.08
N ALA A 451 8.31 -7.29 -10.70
CA ALA A 451 8.06 -7.64 -12.08
C ALA A 451 8.96 -6.84 -13.03
N LEU A 452 9.05 -5.52 -12.81
CA LEU A 452 9.98 -4.66 -13.58
C LEU A 452 11.43 -5.14 -13.44
N THR A 453 11.88 -5.44 -12.22
CA THR A 453 13.24 -5.95 -11.99
C THR A 453 13.48 -7.30 -12.67
N LEU A 454 12.51 -8.21 -12.63
CA LEU A 454 12.59 -9.50 -13.33
C LEU A 454 12.70 -9.31 -14.85
N ILE A 455 11.87 -8.43 -15.43
CA ILE A 455 11.90 -8.12 -16.86
C ILE A 455 13.27 -7.54 -17.23
N THR A 456 13.73 -6.52 -16.49
CA THR A 456 15.05 -5.91 -16.72
C THR A 456 16.18 -6.93 -16.58
N ALA A 457 16.11 -7.84 -15.60
CA ALA A 457 17.10 -8.91 -15.46
C ALA A 457 17.08 -9.86 -16.66
N CYS A 458 15.90 -10.24 -17.18
CA CYS A 458 15.79 -11.06 -18.38
C CYS A 458 16.42 -10.39 -19.60
N LEU A 459 16.19 -9.08 -19.76
CA LEU A 459 16.80 -8.26 -20.82
C LEU A 459 18.32 -8.23 -20.67
N ARG A 460 18.83 -7.93 -19.46
CA ARG A 460 20.28 -7.81 -19.23
C ARG A 460 21.03 -9.15 -19.25
N ASN A 461 20.35 -10.26 -18.95
CA ASN A 461 20.93 -11.60 -19.06
C ASN A 461 21.21 -11.99 -20.53
N GLY A 462 20.52 -11.39 -21.51
CA GLY A 462 20.67 -11.63 -22.96
C GLY A 462 20.20 -13.02 -23.44
N THR A 463 20.23 -14.04 -22.59
CA THR A 463 19.82 -15.42 -22.93
C THR A 463 18.34 -15.71 -22.59
N ASP A 464 17.66 -14.82 -21.87
CA ASP A 464 16.27 -14.96 -21.42
C ASP A 464 15.29 -14.02 -22.15
N LEU A 465 15.63 -13.51 -23.34
CA LEU A 465 14.80 -12.54 -24.07
C LEU A 465 13.38 -13.05 -24.38
N ALA A 466 13.19 -14.36 -24.58
CA ALA A 466 11.87 -14.95 -24.76
C ALA A 466 10.98 -14.81 -23.53
N ARG A 467 11.57 -14.89 -22.32
CA ARG A 467 10.88 -14.65 -21.06
C ARG A 467 10.55 -13.16 -20.91
N ALA A 468 11.49 -12.28 -21.20
CA ALA A 468 11.25 -10.83 -21.18
C ALA A 468 10.06 -10.44 -22.07
N ARG A 469 9.99 -10.97 -23.30
CA ARG A 469 8.87 -10.75 -24.21
C ARG A 469 7.54 -11.19 -23.63
N ARG A 470 7.49 -12.40 -23.05
CA ARG A 470 6.24 -12.93 -22.48
C ARG A 470 5.77 -12.08 -21.31
N LEU A 471 6.67 -11.74 -20.38
CA LEU A 471 6.35 -10.90 -19.23
C LEU A 471 5.90 -9.49 -19.63
N LEU A 472 6.53 -8.90 -20.67
CA LEU A 472 6.11 -7.61 -21.22
C LEU A 472 4.73 -7.69 -21.89
N ALA A 473 4.43 -8.77 -22.60
CA ALA A 473 3.12 -8.99 -23.19
C ALA A 473 2.03 -9.20 -22.13
N GLU A 474 2.30 -10.02 -21.10
CA GLU A 474 1.41 -10.20 -19.94
C GLU A 474 1.10 -8.84 -19.29
N ARG A 475 2.14 -8.04 -19.05
CA ARG A 475 1.99 -6.69 -18.49
C ARG A 475 1.17 -5.75 -19.38
N ALA A 476 1.42 -5.75 -20.68
CA ALA A 476 0.68 -4.93 -21.65
C ALA A 476 -0.79 -5.38 -21.82
N MET A 477 -1.15 -6.60 -21.38
CA MET A 477 -2.54 -7.05 -21.31
C MET A 477 -3.22 -6.59 -20.02
N GLU A 478 -2.47 -6.53 -18.92
CA GLU A 478 -2.98 -6.08 -17.60
C GLU A 478 -3.10 -4.56 -17.51
N LYS A 479 -2.14 -3.85 -18.10
CA LYS A 479 -2.03 -2.38 -18.10
C LYS A 479 -2.33 -1.87 -19.49
N ASP A 480 -3.15 -0.83 -19.61
CA ASP A 480 -3.49 -0.26 -20.91
C ASP A 480 -2.20 0.10 -21.67
N PRO A 481 -1.92 -0.57 -22.80
CA PRO A 481 -0.67 -0.38 -23.52
C PRO A 481 -0.58 1.02 -24.13
N GLU A 482 -1.69 1.70 -24.41
CA GLU A 482 -1.64 3.10 -24.87
C GLU A 482 -1.17 4.06 -23.78
N ASN A 483 -1.21 3.63 -22.52
CA ASN A 483 -0.95 4.49 -21.37
C ASN A 483 0.24 4.03 -20.49
N GLU A 484 1.01 3.00 -20.89
CA GLU A 484 2.15 2.52 -20.11
C GLU A 484 3.53 2.73 -20.75
N GLU A 485 4.04 3.96 -20.68
CA GLU A 485 5.37 4.35 -21.19
C GLU A 485 6.56 3.58 -20.57
N GLY A 486 6.40 3.05 -19.35
CA GLY A 486 7.40 2.18 -18.72
C GLY A 486 7.54 0.83 -19.43
N THR A 487 6.42 0.25 -19.86
CA THR A 487 6.39 -0.94 -20.71
C THR A 487 6.98 -0.63 -22.08
N TRP A 488 6.67 0.53 -22.67
CA TRP A 488 7.30 0.96 -23.92
C TRP A 488 8.81 1.16 -23.81
N THR A 489 9.30 1.73 -22.70
CA THR A 489 10.74 1.88 -22.46
C THR A 489 11.43 0.51 -22.43
N LEU A 490 10.87 -0.46 -21.71
CA LEU A 490 11.41 -1.82 -21.66
C LEU A 490 11.27 -2.54 -23.01
N LEU A 491 10.19 -2.31 -23.76
CA LEU A 491 10.01 -2.82 -25.13
C LEU A 491 11.08 -2.25 -26.08
N ARG A 492 11.37 -0.94 -26.02
CA ARG A 492 12.44 -0.31 -26.81
C ARG A 492 13.82 -0.89 -26.47
N GLN A 493 14.09 -1.14 -25.19
CA GLN A 493 15.33 -1.82 -24.76
C GLN A 493 15.44 -3.23 -25.37
N LEU A 494 14.35 -4.01 -25.31
CA LEU A 494 14.27 -5.34 -25.88
C LEU A 494 14.49 -5.34 -27.41
N GLU A 495 13.90 -4.40 -28.13
CA GLU A 495 14.13 -4.23 -29.57
C GLU A 495 15.59 -3.87 -29.88
N GLY A 496 16.18 -2.95 -29.11
CA GLY A 496 17.57 -2.55 -29.26
C GLY A 496 18.54 -3.73 -29.09
N GLN A 497 18.27 -4.62 -28.13
CA GLN A 497 19.05 -5.85 -27.95
C GLN A 497 18.85 -6.84 -29.10
N GLY A 498 17.61 -7.04 -29.56
CA GLY A 498 17.31 -7.89 -30.71
C GLY A 498 18.03 -7.47 -31.99
N ARG A 499 18.13 -6.16 -32.25
CA ARG A 499 18.88 -5.60 -33.40
C ARG A 499 20.39 -5.85 -33.29
N ARG A 500 20.97 -5.89 -32.09
CA ARG A 500 22.41 -6.16 -31.86
C ARG A 500 22.79 -7.62 -32.10
N GLU A 501 21.85 -8.55 -31.92
CA GLU A 501 22.09 -9.99 -32.11
C GLU A 501 21.92 -10.49 -33.55
N GLY A 502 21.64 -9.61 -34.53
CA GLY A 502 21.64 -9.95 -35.96
C GLY A 502 20.53 -10.93 -36.39
N GLY A 503 19.48 -11.10 -35.59
CA GLY A 503 18.29 -11.89 -35.97
C GLY A 503 17.52 -11.24 -37.14
N ASP A 504 16.74 -12.04 -37.88
CA ASP A 504 15.91 -11.66 -39.05
C ASP A 504 14.70 -10.76 -38.68
N TRP A 505 14.97 -9.71 -37.90
CA TRP A 505 14.00 -8.77 -37.33
C TRP A 505 13.45 -7.79 -38.37
N GLU A 506 14.18 -7.53 -39.46
CA GLU A 506 13.70 -6.69 -40.56
C GLU A 506 12.62 -7.41 -41.42
N LYS A 507 12.58 -8.75 -41.42
CA LYS A 507 11.62 -9.51 -42.26
C LYS A 507 10.33 -9.89 -41.54
N LYS A 508 10.35 -9.99 -40.22
CA LYS A 508 9.14 -10.08 -39.40
C LYS A 508 8.86 -8.65 -38.93
N GLY A 509 8.08 -7.91 -39.73
CA GLY A 509 7.81 -6.49 -39.56
C GLY A 509 7.88 -6.05 -38.10
N GLY A 510 8.68 -5.00 -37.85
CA GLY A 510 8.87 -4.42 -36.52
C GLY A 510 7.53 -4.24 -35.79
N TRP A 511 7.58 -4.22 -34.46
CA TRP A 511 6.41 -4.11 -33.60
C TRP A 511 5.60 -2.86 -33.99
N GLU A 512 4.66 -3.02 -34.92
CA GLU A 512 3.77 -1.95 -35.30
C GLU A 512 2.81 -1.76 -34.12
N GLU A 513 2.97 -0.62 -33.45
CA GLU A 513 2.12 -0.04 -32.40
C GLU A 513 0.61 -0.26 -32.63
N ARG A 514 0.18 -0.41 -33.90
CA ARG A 514 -1.23 -0.62 -34.32
C ARG A 514 -1.63 -2.09 -34.56
N ALA A 515 -0.69 -3.03 -34.62
CA ALA A 515 -0.96 -4.43 -34.91
C ALA A 515 -1.53 -5.18 -33.70
N TYR A 516 -1.15 -4.77 -32.48
CA TYR A 516 -1.65 -5.39 -31.25
C TYR A 516 -3.09 -4.94 -30.90
N ILE A 517 -3.44 -3.68 -31.16
CA ILE A 517 -4.81 -3.14 -30.98
C ILE A 517 -5.84 -3.95 -31.77
N ARG A 518 -5.48 -4.51 -32.94
CA ARG A 518 -6.39 -5.33 -33.76
C ARG A 518 -6.59 -6.77 -33.30
N HIS A 519 -5.76 -7.32 -32.41
CA HIS A 519 -6.00 -8.65 -31.84
C HIS A 519 -6.98 -8.63 -30.65
N LEU A 520 -7.35 -7.45 -30.15
CA LEU A 520 -8.33 -7.27 -29.07
C LEU A 520 -9.80 -7.31 -29.53
N ASP A 521 -10.08 -7.03 -30.81
CA ASP A 521 -11.45 -7.03 -31.36
C ASP A 521 -12.00 -8.44 -31.69
N THR A 522 -11.17 -9.49 -31.61
CA THR A 522 -11.54 -10.83 -32.09
C THR A 522 -11.40 -11.95 -31.06
N ALA A 523 -10.98 -11.64 -29.83
CA ALA A 523 -11.03 -12.58 -28.72
C ALA A 523 -12.30 -12.28 -27.91
N GLU A 524 -13.39 -12.99 -28.23
CA GLU A 524 -14.54 -13.11 -27.33
C GLU A 524 -14.03 -13.58 -25.94
N ILE A 525 -14.28 -12.75 -24.92
CA ILE A 525 -13.97 -12.96 -23.50
C ILE A 525 -14.77 -14.13 -22.93
#